data_AF-A0A8H7GM91-F1
#
_entry.id   AF-A0A8H7GM91-F1
#
_cell.length_a   1.000
_cell.length_b   1.000
_cell.length_c   1.000
_cell.angle_alpha   90.00
_cell.angle_beta   90.00
_cell.angle_gamma   90.00
#
_symmetry.space_group_name_H-M   'P 1'
#
loop_
_entity.id
_entity.type
_entity.pdbx_description
1 polymer ?
#
loop_
_entity_poly.entity_id
_entity_poly.type
_entity_poly.pdbx_seq_one_letter_code
_entity_poly.pdbx_strand_id
1 'polypeptide(L)'
;MPFAVIGSDEEVELSPGNFVRGRKYPWGVVEVENERHCDFKKLRSLLLRTNMLDLILQTNEIHFETFRSLKLGTLNKENGAENSDDANGMKKPRRLHNPKFKEEEEALKKFFTEQVKAEEQRFRQWETNIVNERNRLNQDLEDMQAKLKTLEDQVKKLQLYKK
;
A
#
# COMPACT_ATOMS: atom_id res chain seq x y z
N MET A 1 21.59 -6.24 7.27
CA MET A 1 21.99 -5.07 6.45
C MET A 1 21.45 -3.82 7.10
N PRO A 2 22.29 -2.80 7.41
CA PRO A 2 21.81 -1.48 7.81
C PRO A 2 21.46 -0.62 6.57
N PHE A 3 20.40 0.19 6.67
CA PHE A 3 20.05 1.19 5.65
C PHE A 3 20.76 2.51 5.93
N ALA A 4 21.36 3.13 4.91
CA ALA A 4 21.92 4.48 5.03
C ALA A 4 20.79 5.50 4.82
N VAL A 5 20.21 6.02 5.90
CA VAL A 5 19.01 6.88 5.85
C VAL A 5 19.31 8.33 6.20
N ILE A 6 18.57 9.23 5.54
CA ILE A 6 18.55 10.66 5.83
C ILE A 6 17.10 11.03 6.11
N GLY A 7 16.84 11.72 7.22
CA GLY A 7 15.52 12.25 7.57
C GLY A 7 15.49 13.77 7.42
N SER A 8 14.34 14.31 6.99
CA SER A 8 14.05 15.74 7.01
C SER A 8 12.53 15.94 7.06
N ASP A 9 12.10 16.88 7.90
CA ASP A 9 10.72 17.38 7.91
C ASP A 9 10.57 18.63 7.02
N GLU A 10 11.67 19.21 6.56
CA GLU A 10 11.69 20.40 5.71
C GLU A 10 11.55 20.05 4.23
N GLU A 11 10.81 20.89 3.50
CA GLU A 11 10.71 20.87 2.05
C GLU A 11 11.63 21.92 1.45
N VAL A 12 12.42 21.51 0.45
CA VAL A 12 13.37 22.37 -0.25
C VAL A 12 12.96 22.47 -1.71
N GLU A 13 12.94 23.69 -2.25
CA GLU A 13 12.69 23.93 -3.66
C GLU A 13 13.94 23.54 -4.48
N LEU A 14 13.79 22.56 -5.36
CA LEU A 14 14.88 22.08 -6.25
C LEU A 14 14.82 22.75 -7.63
N SER A 15 13.63 23.13 -8.06
CA SER A 15 13.33 23.81 -9.33
C SER A 15 12.05 24.61 -9.13
N PRO A 16 11.76 25.63 -9.96
CA PRO A 16 10.59 26.48 -9.78
C PRO A 16 9.29 25.65 -9.65
N GLY A 17 8.68 25.66 -8.47
CA GLY A 17 7.46 24.91 -8.18
C GLY A 17 7.63 23.41 -7.90
N ASN A 18 8.86 22.89 -7.82
CA ASN A 18 9.15 21.51 -7.42
C ASN A 18 9.79 21.47 -6.02
N PHE A 19 8.99 21.10 -5.03
CA PHE A 19 9.40 20.95 -3.65
C PHE A 19 9.60 19.48 -3.30
N VAL A 20 10.74 19.19 -2.68
CA VAL A 20 11.09 17.83 -2.26
C VAL A 20 11.55 17.87 -0.80
N ARG A 21 11.24 16.82 -0.04
CA ARG A 21 11.77 16.69 1.32
C ARG A 21 13.27 16.50 1.28
N GLY A 22 14.01 17.37 1.96
CA GLY A 22 15.45 17.41 1.84
C GLY A 22 16.11 18.25 2.92
N ARG A 23 17.44 18.17 2.96
CA ARG A 23 18.27 19.01 3.83
C ARG A 23 19.09 19.94 2.96
N LYS A 24 18.98 21.25 3.19
CA LYS A 24 19.74 22.28 2.47
C LYS A 24 21.01 22.64 3.24
N TYR A 25 22.14 22.61 2.56
CA TYR A 25 23.45 23.02 3.06
C TYR A 25 24.04 24.10 2.14
N PRO A 26 25.06 24.86 2.59
CA PRO A 26 25.75 25.82 1.74
C PRO A 26 26.38 25.20 0.48
N TRP A 27 26.74 23.92 0.53
CA TRP A 27 27.36 23.17 -0.57
C TRP A 27 26.38 22.35 -1.42
N GLY A 28 25.08 22.34 -1.09
CA GLY A 28 24.10 21.61 -1.88
C GLY A 28 22.86 21.18 -1.11
N VAL A 29 21.96 20.49 -1.80
CA VAL A 29 20.72 19.96 -1.23
C VAL A 29 20.76 18.44 -1.29
N VAL A 30 20.40 17.79 -0.19
CA VAL A 30 20.27 16.34 -0.13
C VAL A 30 18.79 15.97 -0.04
N GLU A 31 18.28 15.39 -1.11
CA GLU A 31 16.91 14.90 -1.21
C GLU A 31 16.73 13.56 -0.46
N VAL A 32 15.69 13.46 0.36
CA VAL A 32 15.39 12.25 1.16
C VAL A 32 14.84 11.11 0.30
N GLU A 33 14.03 11.40 -0.72
CA GLU A 33 13.43 10.35 -1.57
C GLU A 33 14.31 9.89 -2.73
N ASN A 34 15.49 10.50 -2.91
CA ASN A 34 16.42 10.18 -3.99
C ASN A 34 17.33 8.99 -3.60
N GLU A 35 17.22 7.89 -4.35
CA GLU A 35 17.98 6.64 -4.12
C GLU A 35 19.49 6.79 -4.29
N ARG A 36 19.96 7.87 -4.95
CA ARG A 36 21.39 8.19 -5.06
C ARG A 36 21.95 8.83 -3.79
N HIS A 37 21.10 9.40 -2.94
CA HIS A 37 21.49 10.07 -1.71
C HIS A 37 21.34 9.19 -0.48
N CYS A 38 20.26 8.43 -0.38
CA CYS A 38 20.01 7.56 0.75
C CYS A 38 19.05 6.41 0.43
N ASP A 39 19.00 5.42 1.30
CA ASP A 39 18.15 4.24 1.17
C ASP A 39 16.74 4.43 1.76
N PHE A 40 16.33 5.66 2.10
CA PHE A 40 15.03 5.92 2.73
C PHE A 40 13.86 5.33 1.93
N LYS A 41 13.88 5.45 0.60
CA LYS A 41 12.85 4.89 -0.27
C LYS A 41 12.77 3.35 -0.16
N LYS A 42 13.91 2.67 -0.03
CA LYS A 42 13.98 1.22 0.17
C LYS A 42 13.46 0.84 1.56
N LEU A 43 13.86 1.57 2.60
CA LEU A 43 13.37 1.37 3.97
C LEU A 43 11.84 1.55 4.05
N ARG A 44 11.31 2.63 3.47
CA ARG A 44 9.87 2.91 3.41
C ARG A 44 9.11 1.78 2.73
N SER A 45 9.60 1.30 1.59
CA SER A 45 8.99 0.18 0.87
C SER A 45 9.02 -1.10 1.71
N LEU A 46 10.16 -1.39 2.34
CA LEU A 46 10.34 -2.58 3.18
C LEU A 46 9.33 -2.59 4.34
N LEU A 47 9.22 -1.48 5.07
CA LEU A 47 8.38 -1.38 6.26
C LEU A 47 6.89 -1.28 5.92
N LEU A 48 6.52 -0.40 5.00
CA LEU A 48 5.12 -0.01 4.82
C LEU A 48 4.43 -0.73 3.65
N ARG A 49 5.18 -1.21 2.66
CA ARG A 49 4.60 -1.81 1.45
C ARG A 49 4.66 -3.33 1.47
N THR A 50 5.82 -3.90 1.81
CA THR A 50 6.04 -5.34 1.64
C THR A 50 5.93 -6.14 2.94
N ASN A 51 6.48 -5.65 4.05
CA ASN A 51 6.63 -6.47 5.26
C ASN A 51 5.80 -6.01 6.47
N MET A 52 4.91 -5.02 6.32
CA MET A 52 4.14 -4.50 7.46
C MET A 52 3.39 -5.61 8.20
N LEU A 53 2.67 -6.45 7.46
CA LEU A 53 1.87 -7.54 8.03
C LEU A 53 2.75 -8.59 8.71
N ASP A 54 3.85 -8.97 8.06
CA ASP A 54 4.79 -9.95 8.61
C ASP A 54 5.45 -9.45 9.91
N LEU A 55 5.86 -8.17 9.95
CA LEU A 55 6.39 -7.54 11.15
C LEU A 55 5.38 -7.54 12.31
N ILE A 56 4.09 -7.29 12.03
CA ILE A 56 3.02 -7.35 13.03
C ILE A 56 2.84 -8.78 13.54
N LEU A 57 2.74 -9.76 12.64
CA LEU A 57 2.55 -11.17 12.99
C LEU A 57 3.73 -11.71 13.79
N GLN A 58 4.96 -11.47 13.35
CA GLN A 58 6.16 -11.88 14.06
C GLN A 58 6.24 -11.26 15.47
N THR A 59 5.83 -10.00 15.61
CA THR A 59 5.76 -9.33 16.91
C THR A 59 4.75 -10.00 17.82
N ASN A 60 3.59 -10.39 17.32
CA ASN A 60 2.56 -11.04 18.12
C ASN A 60 2.93 -12.49 18.45
N GLU A 61 3.25 -13.30 17.45
CA GLU A 61 3.42 -14.75 17.60
C GLU A 61 4.75 -15.15 18.25
N ILE A 62 5.80 -14.35 18.07
CA ILE A 62 7.13 -14.66 18.61
C ILE A 62 7.45 -13.74 19.77
N HIS A 63 7.54 -12.43 19.52
CA HIS A 63 8.06 -11.51 20.53
C HIS A 63 7.13 -11.39 21.74
N PHE A 64 5.83 -11.20 21.51
CA PHE A 64 4.84 -11.11 22.57
C PHE A 64 4.63 -12.44 23.28
N GLU A 65 4.46 -13.55 22.57
CA GLU A 65 4.29 -14.87 23.21
C GLU A 65 5.52 -15.32 24.01
N THR A 66 6.73 -15.01 23.55
CA THR A 66 7.96 -15.26 24.31
C THR A 66 7.97 -14.45 25.60
N PHE A 67 7.68 -13.15 25.50
CA PHE A 67 7.59 -12.27 26.67
C PHE A 67 6.49 -12.73 27.65
N ARG A 68 5.31 -13.06 27.14
CA ARG A 68 4.16 -13.55 27.91
C ARG A 68 4.50 -14.83 28.67
N SER A 69 5.13 -15.79 28.00
CA SER A 69 5.54 -17.06 28.58
C SER A 69 6.58 -16.86 29.69
N LEU A 70 7.57 -15.99 29.47
CA LEU A 70 8.56 -15.64 30.48
C LEU A 70 7.92 -14.96 31.69
N LYS A 71 7.03 -14.00 31.46
CA LYS A 71 6.38 -13.25 32.54
C LYS A 71 5.43 -14.12 33.36
N LEU A 72 4.66 -15.00 32.72
CA LEU A 72 3.79 -15.93 33.42
C LEU A 72 4.59 -17.04 34.15
N GLY A 73 5.68 -17.51 33.55
CA GLY A 73 6.58 -18.48 34.19
C GLY A 73 7.31 -17.93 35.40
N THR A 74 7.65 -16.64 35.41
CA THR A 74 8.24 -15.94 36.57
C THR A 74 7.19 -15.66 37.65
N LEU A 75 6.00 -15.19 37.28
CA LEU A 75 4.87 -15.05 38.21
C LEU A 75 4.47 -16.37 38.87
N ASN A 76 4.52 -17.50 38.15
CA ASN A 76 4.25 -18.82 38.74
C ASN A 76 5.35 -19.30 39.70
N LYS A 77 6.59 -18.79 39.57
CA LYS A 77 7.69 -19.05 40.53
C LYS A 77 7.60 -18.13 41.75
N GLU A 78 7.12 -16.90 41.57
CA GLU A 78 6.96 -15.91 42.64
C GLU A 78 5.71 -16.17 43.50
N ASN A 79 4.63 -16.68 42.90
CA ASN A 79 3.37 -17.00 43.60
C ASN A 79 3.25 -18.48 44.03
N GLY A 80 4.31 -19.27 43.85
CA GLY A 80 4.32 -20.72 44.04
C GLY A 80 5.50 -21.18 44.88
N ALA A 81 5.68 -20.58 46.06
CA ALA A 81 6.27 -21.31 47.15
C ALA A 81 5.24 -22.35 47.64
N GLU A 82 5.69 -23.59 47.71
CA GLU A 82 5.09 -24.74 48.40
C GLU A 82 4.15 -25.64 47.58
N ASN A 83 4.68 -26.84 47.29
CA ASN A 83 4.00 -28.11 46.96
C ASN A 83 3.74 -28.41 45.48
N SER A 84 4.72 -29.07 44.83
CA SER A 84 4.61 -30.50 44.55
C SER A 84 5.86 -30.98 43.80
N ASP A 85 6.58 -31.90 44.42
CA ASP A 85 7.51 -32.81 43.74
C ASP A 85 6.77 -33.51 42.60
N ASP A 86 7.03 -33.13 41.35
CA ASP A 86 6.91 -34.05 40.23
C ASP A 86 7.87 -33.64 39.13
N ALA A 87 9.03 -34.28 39.17
CA ALA A 87 9.93 -34.33 38.04
C ALA A 87 9.22 -35.07 36.90
N ASN A 88 9.45 -34.61 35.66
CA ASN A 88 9.07 -35.26 34.41
C ASN A 88 7.69 -34.87 33.83
N GLY A 89 7.67 -33.74 33.12
CA GLY A 89 6.58 -33.43 32.20
C GLY A 89 6.98 -32.34 31.22
N MET A 90 7.29 -32.71 29.98
CA MET A 90 7.31 -31.80 28.83
C MET A 90 5.99 -31.02 28.83
N LYS A 91 5.99 -29.79 29.34
CA LYS A 91 4.86 -28.89 29.22
C LYS A 91 4.86 -28.37 27.78
N LYS A 92 4.22 -29.13 26.88
CA LYS A 92 3.85 -28.65 25.55
C LYS A 92 3.22 -27.26 25.73
N PRO A 93 3.59 -26.25 24.92
CA PRO A 93 2.94 -24.96 25.00
C PRO A 93 1.44 -25.21 24.80
N ARG A 94 0.63 -24.89 25.81
CA ARG A 94 -0.82 -24.91 25.68
C ARG A 94 -1.12 -23.94 24.53
N ARG A 95 -1.48 -24.45 23.35
CA ARG A 95 -2.18 -23.66 22.35
C ARG A 95 -3.48 -23.22 23.02
N LEU A 96 -3.48 -22.02 23.59
CA LEU A 96 -4.68 -21.35 24.05
C LEU A 96 -5.45 -21.01 22.77
N HIS A 97 -6.25 -21.96 22.32
CA HIS A 97 -7.30 -21.69 21.34
C HIS A 97 -8.31 -20.79 22.02
N ASN A 98 -8.07 -19.49 21.96
CA ASN A 98 -8.97 -18.48 22.48
C ASN A 98 -9.97 -18.15 21.37
N PRO A 99 -11.24 -18.58 21.44
CA PRO A 99 -12.22 -18.39 20.37
C PRO A 99 -12.42 -16.92 19.99
N LYS A 100 -12.17 -15.99 20.93
CA LYS A 100 -12.19 -14.54 20.66
C LYS A 100 -11.14 -14.07 19.65
N PHE A 101 -9.95 -14.68 19.61
CA PHE A 101 -8.92 -14.31 18.64
C PHE A 101 -9.32 -14.71 17.22
N LYS A 102 -10.02 -15.85 17.08
CA LYS A 102 -10.49 -16.30 15.77
C LYS A 102 -11.60 -15.40 15.22
N GLU A 103 -12.48 -14.94 16.10
CA GLU A 103 -13.56 -13.99 15.75
C GLU A 103 -13.01 -12.60 15.37
N GLU A 104 -12.04 -12.09 16.13
CA GLU A 104 -11.36 -10.83 15.79
C GLU A 104 -10.54 -10.94 14.49
N GLU A 105 -9.86 -12.07 14.26
CA GLU A 105 -9.13 -12.34 13.01
C GLU A 105 -10.08 -12.44 11.81
N GLU A 106 -11.22 -13.13 11.95
CA GLU A 106 -12.26 -13.21 10.93
C GLU A 106 -12.89 -11.83 10.66
N ALA A 107 -13.12 -11.01 11.69
CA ALA A 107 -13.62 -9.66 11.54
C ALA A 107 -12.62 -8.76 10.79
N LEU A 108 -11.32 -8.86 11.11
CA LEU A 108 -10.28 -8.09 10.44
C LEU A 108 -10.09 -8.52 8.98
N LYS A 109 -10.11 -9.84 8.71
CA LYS A 109 -10.12 -10.38 7.34
C LYS A 109 -11.34 -9.94 6.55
N LYS A 110 -12.52 -9.92 7.18
CA LYS A 110 -13.76 -9.47 6.55
C LYS A 110 -13.69 -7.97 6.22
N PHE A 111 -13.21 -7.15 7.14
CA PHE A 111 -13.05 -5.71 6.92
C PHE A 111 -12.06 -5.42 5.78
N PHE A 112 -10.92 -6.11 5.75
CA PHE A 112 -9.93 -5.94 4.70
C PHE A 112 -10.44 -6.42 3.34
N THR A 113 -11.11 -7.57 3.27
CA THR A 113 -11.68 -8.07 2.02
C THR A 113 -12.81 -7.17 1.51
N GLU A 114 -13.59 -6.56 2.39
CA GLU A 114 -14.64 -5.59 2.02
C GLU A 114 -14.04 -4.27 1.52
N GLN A 115 -12.98 -3.76 2.16
CA GLN A 115 -12.20 -2.61 1.68
C GLN A 115 -11.59 -2.87 0.29
N VAL A 116 -10.91 -4.00 0.11
CA VAL A 116 -10.33 -4.38 -1.20
C VAL A 116 -11.42 -4.50 -2.25
N LYS A 117 -12.54 -5.15 -1.93
CA LYS A 117 -13.67 -5.30 -2.85
C LYS A 117 -14.30 -3.95 -3.23
N ALA A 118 -14.40 -3.00 -2.28
CA ALA A 118 -14.90 -1.67 -2.55
C ALA A 118 -13.97 -0.88 -3.48
N GLU A 119 -12.66 -0.95 -3.25
CA GLU A 119 -11.67 -0.28 -4.11
C GLU A 119 -11.60 -0.95 -5.50
N GLU A 120 -11.66 -2.28 -5.58
CA GLU A 120 -11.76 -3.01 -6.86
C GLU A 120 -13.03 -2.63 -7.63
N GLN A 121 -14.18 -2.51 -6.96
CA GLN A 121 -15.42 -2.07 -7.60
C GLN A 121 -15.31 -0.64 -8.12
N ARG A 122 -14.70 0.26 -7.33
CA ARG A 122 -14.43 1.63 -7.75
C ARG A 122 -13.53 1.68 -8.97
N PHE A 123 -12.46 0.88 -8.99
CA PHE A 123 -11.56 0.76 -10.14
C PHE A 123 -12.29 0.24 -11.37
N ARG A 124 -13.11 -0.81 -11.21
CA ARG A 124 -13.88 -1.41 -12.30
C ARG A 124 -14.94 -0.47 -12.88
N GLN A 125 -15.60 0.33 -12.02
CA GLN A 125 -16.50 1.40 -12.47
C GLN A 125 -15.74 2.47 -13.24
N TRP A 126 -14.56 2.86 -12.74
CA TRP A 126 -13.72 3.84 -13.43
C TRP A 126 -13.25 3.34 -14.80
N GLU A 127 -12.78 2.09 -14.91
CA GLU A 127 -12.44 1.45 -16.18
C GLU A 127 -13.62 1.44 -17.16
N THR A 128 -14.82 1.07 -16.67
CA THR A 128 -16.04 1.05 -17.49
C THR A 128 -16.37 2.44 -18.02
N ASN A 129 -16.28 3.47 -17.16
CA ASN A 129 -16.53 4.86 -17.55
C ASN A 129 -15.52 5.33 -18.61
N ILE A 130 -14.24 4.99 -18.45
CA ILE A 130 -13.19 5.32 -19.42
C ILE A 130 -13.46 4.63 -20.78
N VAL A 131 -13.85 3.35 -20.78
CA VAL A 131 -14.18 2.63 -22.01
C VAL A 131 -15.41 3.22 -22.69
N ASN A 132 -16.46 3.56 -21.92
CA ASN A 132 -17.66 4.19 -22.45
C ASN A 132 -17.35 5.56 -23.07
N GLU A 133 -16.54 6.38 -22.39
CA GLU A 133 -16.15 7.70 -22.90
C GLU A 133 -15.28 7.57 -24.15
N ARG A 134 -14.36 6.61 -24.19
CA ARG A 134 -13.58 6.29 -25.39
C ARG A 134 -14.49 5.93 -26.57
N ASN A 135 -15.48 5.06 -26.34
CA ASN A 135 -16.40 4.62 -27.40
C ASN A 135 -17.26 5.78 -27.91
N ARG A 136 -17.73 6.64 -27.00
CA ARG A 136 -18.46 7.86 -27.36
C ARG A 136 -17.62 8.80 -28.22
N LEU A 137 -16.40 9.09 -27.79
CA LEU A 137 -15.49 9.96 -28.54
C LEU A 137 -15.15 9.38 -29.92
N ASN A 138 -14.97 8.06 -30.04
CA ASN A 138 -14.75 7.42 -31.33
C ASN A 138 -15.97 7.56 -32.25
N GLN A 139 -17.20 7.39 -31.73
CA GLN A 139 -18.42 7.56 -32.50
C GLN A 139 -18.56 9.01 -32.99
N ASP A 140 -18.32 9.99 -32.12
CA ASP A 140 -18.35 11.42 -32.48
C ASP A 140 -17.30 11.74 -33.56
N LEU A 141 -16.14 11.10 -33.52
CA LEU A 141 -15.06 11.25 -34.50
C LEU A 141 -15.48 10.67 -35.87
N GLU A 142 -16.09 9.48 -35.89
CA GLU A 142 -16.63 8.88 -37.12
C GLU A 142 -17.73 9.74 -37.75
N ASP A 143 -18.66 10.26 -36.94
CA ASP A 143 -19.74 11.14 -37.40
C ASP A 143 -19.19 12.45 -37.99
N MET A 144 -18.18 13.04 -37.36
CA MET A 144 -17.49 14.22 -37.90
C MET A 144 -16.78 13.92 -39.22
N GLN A 145 -16.10 12.78 -39.33
CA GLN A 145 -15.46 12.35 -40.58
C GLN A 145 -16.48 12.15 -41.71
N ALA A 146 -17.64 11.56 -41.41
CA ALA A 146 -18.71 11.39 -42.39
C ALA A 146 -19.29 12.74 -42.86
N LYS A 147 -19.47 13.69 -41.94
CA LYS A 147 -19.88 15.07 -42.26
C LYS A 147 -18.84 15.80 -43.10
N LEU A 148 -17.55 15.68 -42.77
CA LEU A 148 -16.47 16.27 -43.56
C LEU A 148 -16.46 15.71 -44.98
N LYS A 149 -16.56 14.38 -45.14
CA LYS A 149 -16.60 13.73 -46.45
C LYS A 149 -17.79 14.19 -47.30
N THR A 150 -18.98 14.30 -46.71
CA THR A 150 -20.18 14.77 -47.44
C THR A 150 -20.05 16.24 -47.86
N LEU A 151 -19.48 17.11 -47.01
CA LEU A 151 -19.18 18.49 -47.36
C LEU A 151 -18.10 18.60 -48.45
N GLU A 152 -17.04 17.78 -48.39
CA GLU A 152 -16.02 17.72 -49.43
C GLU A 152 -16.62 17.30 -50.79
N ASP A 153 -17.49 16.30 -50.80
CA ASP A 153 -18.19 15.87 -52.03
C ASP A 153 -19.10 16.97 -52.58
N GLN A 154 -19.78 17.72 -51.71
CA GLN A 154 -20.60 18.89 -52.11
C GLN A 154 -19.74 20.01 -52.71
N VAL A 155 -18.63 20.36 -52.06
CA VAL A 155 -17.67 21.37 -52.55
C VAL A 155 -17.12 20.94 -53.92
N LYS A 156 -16.74 19.67 -54.07
CA LYS A 156 -16.22 19.14 -55.33
C LYS A 156 -17.26 19.19 -56.46
N LYS A 157 -18.53 18.86 -56.17
CA LYS A 157 -19.63 19.03 -57.13
C LYS A 157 -19.81 20.49 -57.54
N LEU A 158 -19.84 21.41 -56.57
CA LEU A 158 -20.00 22.84 -56.85
C LEU A 158 -18.83 23.41 -57.67
N GLN A 159 -17.60 22.94 -57.44
CA GLN A 159 -16.44 23.30 -58.25
C GLN A 159 -16.53 22.79 -59.69
N LEU A 160 -17.10 21.61 -59.92
CA LEU A 160 -17.35 21.06 -61.26
C LEU A 160 -18.39 21.87 -62.03
N TYR A 161 -19.43 22.39 -61.36
CA TYR A 161 -20.46 23.24 -61.98
C TYR A 161 -19.99 24.67 -62.30
N LYS A 162 -18.86 25.11 -61.74
CA LYS A 162 -18.33 26.47 -61.90
C LYS A 162 -17.33 26.59 -63.07
N LYS A 163 -17.15 25.54 -63.86
CA LYS A 163 -16.26 25.45 -65.02
C LYS A 163 -17.07 25.27 -66.29
#